data_AF-A0AAW5I547-F1
#
_entry.id   AF-A0AAW5I547-F1
#
_cell.length_a   1.000
_cell.length_b   1.000
_cell.length_c   1.000
_cell.angle_alpha   90.00
_cell.angle_beta   90.00
_cell.angle_gamma   90.00
#
_symmetry.space_group_name_H-M   'P 1'
#
loop_
_entity.id
_entity.type
_entity.pdbx_description
1 polymer ?
#
loop_
_entity_poly.entity_id
_entity_poly.type
_entity_poly.pdbx_seq_one_letter_code
_entity_poly.pdbx_strand_id
1 'polypeptide(L)'
;MKIRKMLMIALLFFSSVAVFGQAKKPTLMVMPSDAWCNEHGYMQTYDNQGTQEKVPDYKAAVSTDKQLNAIISKINNLMADRGFPLKDLQQTLKTLNNDAAEDALLTSKAGNSVAESPLDRLRRRAKPDIIMEIDWTENKMGPKSSITYNLRALDAYSDKQVAGAEGTGKGSFSAELPVLLEEAVQDHMDEFCERLQSHFEDMMQNGREISLVMKVFDNGSGLDFEKEYGDYELNEVIDNWLSDNCVNHRFNKSDGTETTLIYDQVRIPLYKENGQAMDTYSFARNMARFFKAAPYNIPIKTVNKGLGKCELIFGEK
;
A
#
# COMPACT_ATOMS: atom_id res chain seq x y z
N MET A 1 5.81 27.06 -52.04
CA MET A 1 5.10 27.44 -50.78
C MET A 1 4.37 26.27 -50.10
N LYS A 2 3.83 25.28 -50.83
CA LYS A 2 3.11 24.12 -50.26
C LYS A 2 3.99 23.12 -49.48
N ILE A 3 5.21 22.86 -49.94
CA ILE A 3 6.16 21.91 -49.28
C ILE A 3 6.65 22.43 -47.91
N ARG A 4 6.92 23.74 -47.78
CA ARG A 4 7.28 24.35 -46.48
C ARG A 4 6.14 24.29 -45.46
N LYS A 5 4.88 24.42 -45.90
CA LYS A 5 3.71 24.27 -45.03
C LYS A 5 3.50 22.82 -44.58
N MET A 6 3.77 21.85 -45.45
CA MET A 6 3.65 20.42 -45.13
C MET A 6 4.75 19.94 -44.16
N LEU A 7 5.98 20.47 -44.29
CA LEU A 7 7.06 20.25 -43.33
C LEU A 7 6.79 20.88 -41.95
N MET A 8 6.18 22.07 -41.90
CA MET A 8 5.78 22.69 -40.63
C MET A 8 4.66 21.92 -39.91
N ILE A 9 3.71 21.35 -40.65
CA ILE A 9 2.63 20.54 -40.06
C ILE A 9 3.17 19.20 -39.53
N ALA A 10 4.13 18.58 -40.23
CA ALA A 10 4.80 17.37 -39.74
C ALA A 10 5.66 17.63 -38.50
N LEU A 11 6.32 18.79 -38.41
CA LEU A 11 7.11 19.18 -37.22
C LEU A 11 6.22 19.49 -36.00
N LEU A 12 5.04 20.08 -36.22
CA LEU A 12 4.04 20.33 -35.18
C LEU A 12 3.36 19.04 -34.67
N PHE A 13 3.16 18.05 -35.54
CA PHE A 13 2.67 16.72 -35.14
C PHE A 13 3.73 15.87 -34.42
N PHE A 14 5.02 16.13 -34.63
CA PHE A 14 6.10 15.45 -33.88
C PHE A 14 6.35 16.10 -32.50
N SER A 15 5.97 17.37 -32.31
CA SER A 15 6.07 18.03 -31.00
C SER A 15 4.92 17.69 -30.03
N SER A 16 3.91 16.94 -30.46
CA SER A 16 2.85 16.42 -29.59
C SER A 16 3.10 15.00 -29.09
N VAL A 17 4.32 14.47 -29.22
CA VAL A 17 4.73 13.37 -28.35
C VAL A 17 4.71 13.94 -26.94
N ALA A 18 3.62 13.65 -26.25
CA ALA A 18 3.40 13.99 -24.87
C ALA A 18 4.72 13.82 -24.14
N VAL A 19 5.20 14.92 -23.56
CA VAL A 19 6.05 14.85 -22.38
C VAL A 19 5.16 14.19 -21.33
N PHE A 20 5.03 12.86 -21.40
CA PHE A 20 4.71 12.05 -20.25
C PHE A 20 5.89 12.31 -19.33
N GLY A 21 5.73 13.32 -18.46
CA GLY A 21 6.66 13.58 -17.38
C GLY A 21 6.93 12.23 -16.75
N GLN A 22 8.21 11.83 -16.76
CA GLN A 22 8.66 10.52 -16.34
C GLN A 22 7.91 10.17 -15.05
N ALA A 23 6.97 9.22 -15.13
CA ALA A 23 6.07 8.91 -14.04
C ALA A 23 6.91 8.69 -12.79
N LYS A 24 6.60 9.42 -11.71
CA LYS A 24 7.40 9.35 -10.49
C LYS A 24 7.34 7.91 -10.00
N LYS A 25 8.48 7.20 -10.14
CA LYS A 25 8.57 5.81 -9.72
C LYS A 25 8.21 5.72 -8.24
N PRO A 26 7.34 4.77 -7.86
CA PRO A 26 6.88 4.64 -6.49
C PRO A 26 7.98 4.12 -5.58
N THR A 27 7.81 4.37 -4.29
CA THR A 27 8.75 3.98 -3.25
C THR A 27 8.56 2.53 -2.83
N LEU A 28 9.65 1.77 -2.83
CA LEU A 28 9.65 0.36 -2.44
C LEU A 28 10.23 0.20 -1.03
N MET A 29 9.76 -0.80 -0.30
CA MET A 29 10.34 -1.22 0.98
C MET A 29 10.50 -2.73 0.99
N VAL A 30 11.72 -3.22 1.24
CA VAL A 30 12.01 -4.66 1.34
C VAL A 30 11.89 -5.10 2.79
N MET A 31 11.19 -6.21 3.03
CA MET A 31 11.02 -6.82 4.34
C MET A 31 11.01 -8.36 4.22
N PRO A 32 11.36 -9.12 5.27
CA PRO A 32 11.16 -10.56 5.27
C PRO A 32 9.66 -10.90 5.23
N SER A 33 9.32 -12.08 4.70
CA SER A 33 7.95 -12.58 4.74
C SER A 33 7.52 -12.97 6.16
N ASP A 34 6.21 -12.97 6.41
CA ASP A 34 5.65 -13.48 7.67
C ASP A 34 6.05 -14.94 7.94
N ALA A 35 6.15 -15.77 6.89
CA ALA A 35 6.57 -17.16 6.99
C ALA A 35 8.04 -17.27 7.45
N TRP A 36 8.92 -16.45 6.88
CA TRP A 36 10.32 -16.39 7.28
C TRP A 36 10.46 -15.95 8.74
N CYS A 37 9.73 -14.89 9.13
CA CYS A 37 9.71 -14.41 10.51
C CYS A 37 9.20 -15.49 11.48
N ASN A 38 8.19 -16.26 11.10
CA ASN A 38 7.67 -17.36 11.91
C ASN A 38 8.69 -18.50 12.07
N GLU A 39 9.38 -18.90 11.00
CA GLU A 39 10.39 -19.96 11.05
C GLU A 39 11.60 -19.56 11.91
N HIS A 40 12.02 -18.30 11.86
CA HIS A 40 13.21 -17.80 12.55
C HIS A 40 12.91 -17.25 13.97
N GLY A 41 11.67 -17.39 14.45
CA GLY A 41 11.27 -17.00 15.82
C GLY A 41 11.06 -15.50 16.02
N TYR A 42 10.88 -14.73 14.95
CA TYR A 42 10.63 -13.28 14.98
C TYR A 42 9.13 -12.96 14.92
N MET A 43 8.34 -13.59 15.79
CA MET A 43 6.91 -13.32 15.94
C MET A 43 6.61 -12.83 17.36
N GLN A 44 5.79 -11.81 17.49
CA GLN A 44 5.31 -11.29 18.77
C GLN A 44 3.79 -11.41 18.86
N THR A 45 3.29 -11.63 20.07
CA THR A 45 1.85 -11.62 20.33
C THR A 45 1.39 -10.18 20.56
N TYR A 46 0.36 -9.78 19.84
CA TYR A 46 -0.31 -8.49 19.95
C TYR A 46 -1.75 -8.72 20.38
N ASP A 47 -2.20 -8.03 21.43
CA ASP A 47 -3.60 -8.07 21.85
C ASP A 47 -4.38 -6.97 21.13
N ASN A 48 -5.23 -7.39 20.19
CA ASN A 48 -6.16 -6.53 19.48
C ASN A 48 -7.55 -6.63 20.12
N GLN A 49 -7.81 -5.78 21.11
CA GLN A 49 -9.13 -5.65 21.76
C GLN A 49 -9.68 -6.99 22.32
N GLY A 50 -8.82 -7.82 22.92
CA GLY A 50 -9.18 -9.11 23.51
C GLY A 50 -8.91 -10.32 22.62
N THR A 51 -8.46 -10.11 21.37
CA THR A 51 -8.00 -11.17 20.47
C THR A 51 -6.48 -11.16 20.39
N GLN A 52 -5.85 -12.26 20.81
CA GLN A 52 -4.40 -12.42 20.64
C GLN A 52 -4.08 -12.77 19.20
N GLU A 53 -3.41 -11.85 18.51
CA GLU A 53 -2.90 -12.01 17.16
C GLU A 53 -1.37 -12.18 17.20
N LYS A 54 -0.81 -12.99 16.29
CA LYS A 54 0.64 -13.07 16.09
C LYS A 54 1.03 -12.17 14.94
N VAL A 55 1.96 -11.24 15.18
CA VAL A 55 2.48 -10.33 14.17
C VAL A 55 4.01 -10.43 14.09
N PRO A 56 4.63 -10.21 12.92
CA PRO A 56 6.08 -10.21 12.81
C PRO A 56 6.74 -9.11 13.66
N ASP A 57 7.85 -9.46 14.30
CA ASP A 57 8.75 -8.50 14.96
C ASP A 57 9.91 -8.16 14.04
N TYR A 58 9.64 -7.28 13.08
CA TYR A 58 10.65 -6.77 12.16
C TYR A 58 11.82 -6.08 12.86
N LYS A 59 11.60 -5.49 14.04
CA LYS A 59 12.65 -4.81 14.81
C LYS A 59 13.67 -5.84 15.29
N ALA A 60 13.20 -6.93 15.91
CA ALA A 60 14.07 -8.01 16.36
C ALA A 60 14.79 -8.68 15.18
N ALA A 61 14.10 -8.90 14.07
CA ALA A 61 14.66 -9.51 12.87
C ALA A 61 15.85 -8.69 12.32
N VAL A 62 15.64 -7.40 12.00
CA VAL A 62 16.69 -6.56 11.41
C VAL A 62 17.78 -6.15 12.40
N SER A 63 17.53 -6.19 13.72
CA SER A 63 18.56 -5.88 14.71
C SER A 63 19.52 -7.03 14.97
N THR A 64 19.04 -8.27 14.79
CA THR A 64 19.74 -9.48 15.24
C THR A 64 20.34 -10.26 14.09
N ASP A 65 19.63 -10.32 12.96
CA ASP A 65 20.02 -11.15 11.82
C ASP A 65 20.88 -10.39 10.81
N LYS A 66 22.18 -10.70 10.80
CA LYS A 66 23.13 -10.10 9.84
C LYS A 66 22.92 -10.62 8.41
N GLN A 67 22.47 -11.86 8.23
CA GLN A 67 22.26 -12.45 6.91
C GLN A 67 21.04 -11.81 6.24
N LEU A 68 19.94 -11.65 6.99
CA LEU A 68 18.75 -10.92 6.54
C LEU A 68 19.13 -9.51 6.07
N ASN A 69 19.90 -8.77 6.87
CA ASN A 69 20.32 -7.40 6.52
C ASN A 69 21.16 -7.36 5.24
N ALA A 70 22.05 -8.33 5.04
CA ALA A 70 22.84 -8.44 3.83
C ALA A 70 21.95 -8.71 2.59
N ILE A 71 20.97 -9.60 2.72
CA ILE A 71 20.00 -9.92 1.67
C ILE A 71 19.13 -8.70 1.33
N ILE A 72 18.56 -8.04 2.33
CA ILE A 72 17.78 -6.80 2.14
C ILE A 72 18.61 -5.74 1.42
N SER A 73 19.87 -5.56 1.83
CA SER A 73 20.79 -4.60 1.20
C SER A 73 21.08 -4.94 -0.26
N LYS A 74 21.26 -6.22 -0.59
CA LYS A 74 21.47 -6.67 -1.97
C LYS A 74 20.25 -6.42 -2.85
N ILE A 75 19.05 -6.78 -2.38
CA ILE A 75 17.80 -6.51 -3.10
C ILE A 75 17.59 -4.99 -3.27
N ASN A 76 17.86 -4.21 -2.21
CA ASN A 76 17.81 -2.75 -2.29
C ASN A 76 18.73 -2.22 -3.41
N ASN A 77 19.99 -2.65 -3.49
CA ASN A 77 20.89 -2.22 -4.55
C ASN A 77 20.37 -2.62 -5.94
N LEU A 78 19.88 -3.86 -6.11
CA LEU A 78 19.31 -4.33 -7.38
C LEU A 78 18.12 -3.48 -7.87
N MET A 79 17.29 -2.98 -6.95
CA MET A 79 16.16 -2.11 -7.27
C MET A 79 16.59 -0.65 -7.47
N ALA A 80 17.56 -0.17 -6.71
CA ALA A 80 18.13 1.17 -6.86
C ALA A 80 18.78 1.34 -8.23
N ASP A 81 19.54 0.33 -8.69
CA ASP A 81 20.18 0.31 -10.01
C ASP A 81 19.15 0.39 -11.15
N ARG A 82 17.94 -0.13 -10.93
CA ARG A 82 16.79 -0.03 -11.86
C ARG A 82 15.99 1.26 -11.69
N GLY A 83 16.45 2.16 -10.83
CA GLY A 83 15.91 3.51 -10.62
C GLY A 83 14.69 3.58 -9.72
N PHE A 84 14.41 2.56 -8.91
CA PHE A 84 13.31 2.62 -7.94
C PHE A 84 13.79 3.30 -6.65
N PRO A 85 13.06 4.33 -6.15
CA PRO A 85 13.38 4.91 -4.85
C PRO A 85 13.01 3.94 -3.72
N LEU A 86 13.87 3.86 -2.71
CA LEU A 86 13.74 2.88 -1.62
C LEU A 86 13.52 3.56 -0.28
N LYS A 87 12.73 2.91 0.57
CA LYS A 87 12.58 3.23 1.98
C LYS A 87 13.18 2.10 2.79
N ASP A 88 14.29 2.43 3.44
CA ASP A 88 15.01 1.47 4.27
C ASP A 88 14.17 1.08 5.51
N LEU A 89 13.97 -0.24 5.67
CA LEU A 89 13.19 -0.81 6.76
C LEU A 89 13.83 -0.50 8.12
N GLN A 90 15.16 -0.69 8.23
CA GLN A 90 15.88 -0.52 9.49
C GLN A 90 15.87 0.94 9.95
N GLN A 91 16.09 1.87 9.03
CA GLN A 91 16.04 3.31 9.31
C GLN A 91 14.63 3.74 9.71
N THR A 92 13.61 3.24 9.02
CA THR A 92 12.19 3.51 9.38
C THR A 92 11.88 3.02 10.80
N LEU A 93 12.29 1.80 11.14
CA LEU A 93 12.10 1.23 12.47
C LEU A 93 12.86 2.01 13.55
N LYS A 94 14.07 2.48 13.27
CA LYS A 94 14.81 3.36 14.20
C LYS A 94 14.07 4.67 14.44
N THR A 95 13.59 5.33 13.38
CA THR A 95 12.82 6.56 13.52
C THR A 95 11.53 6.34 14.30
N LEU A 96 10.80 5.25 14.06
CA LEU A 96 9.61 4.89 14.85
C LEU A 96 9.89 4.73 16.34
N ASN A 97 11.03 4.14 16.70
CA ASN A 97 11.42 3.98 18.10
C ASN A 97 11.78 5.32 18.73
N ASN A 98 12.46 6.21 17.99
CA ASN A 98 12.78 7.54 18.47
C ASN A 98 11.51 8.38 18.66
N ASP A 99 10.61 8.38 17.67
CA ASP A 99 9.31 9.07 17.74
C ASP A 99 8.52 8.57 18.97
N ALA A 100 8.47 7.25 19.21
CA ALA A 100 7.80 6.69 20.38
C ALA A 100 8.47 7.05 21.72
N ALA A 101 9.80 7.14 21.76
CA ALA A 101 10.54 7.56 22.94
C ALA A 101 10.33 9.05 23.24
N GLU A 102 10.31 9.89 22.20
CA GLU A 102 9.99 11.31 22.30
C GLU A 102 8.54 11.53 22.76
N ASP A 103 7.58 10.82 22.17
CA ASP A 103 6.17 10.86 22.58
C ASP A 103 6.02 10.48 24.06
N ALA A 104 6.69 9.41 24.51
CA ALA A 104 6.67 9.00 25.91
C ALA A 104 7.23 10.07 26.88
N LEU A 105 8.19 10.89 26.43
CA LEU A 105 8.73 12.01 27.20
C LEU A 105 7.80 13.24 27.17
N LEU A 106 7.02 13.42 26.11
CA LEU A 106 6.11 14.55 25.90
C LEU A 106 4.71 14.33 26.49
N THR A 107 4.23 13.09 26.56
CA THR A 107 2.88 12.77 27.06
C THR A 107 2.87 12.45 28.55
N SER A 108 2.57 13.47 29.36
CA SER A 108 2.00 13.34 30.72
C SER A 108 0.46 13.42 30.74
N LYS A 109 -0.21 13.60 29.58
CA LYS A 109 -1.68 13.70 29.48
C LYS A 109 -2.21 13.27 28.11
N ALA A 110 -2.85 12.10 28.05
CA ALA A 110 -4.05 11.78 27.25
C ALA A 110 -4.19 10.25 27.10
N GLY A 111 -5.01 9.65 27.96
CA GLY A 111 -5.27 8.21 27.99
C GLY A 111 -6.34 7.77 26.99
N ASN A 112 -6.07 7.88 25.69
CA ASN A 112 -6.83 7.19 24.66
C ASN A 112 -5.92 6.93 23.45
N SER A 113 -5.08 5.90 23.54
CA SER A 113 -4.38 5.35 22.39
C SER A 113 -5.30 4.37 21.68
N VAL A 114 -5.70 4.68 20.44
CA VAL A 114 -6.27 3.67 19.55
C VAL A 114 -5.23 2.56 19.40
N ALA A 115 -5.61 1.33 19.71
CA ALA A 115 -4.76 0.16 19.51
C ALA A 115 -4.49 0.02 18.00
N GLU A 116 -3.30 0.41 17.59
CA GLU A 116 -2.80 0.24 16.23
C GLU A 116 -1.73 -0.83 16.23
N SER A 117 -1.78 -1.74 15.24
CA SER A 117 -0.80 -2.82 15.14
C SER A 117 0.60 -2.23 14.87
N PRO A 118 1.69 -2.89 15.31
CA PRO A 118 3.05 -2.48 14.99
C PRO A 118 3.30 -2.36 13.47
N LEU A 119 2.68 -3.24 12.68
CA LEU A 119 2.75 -3.22 11.23
C LEU A 119 2.05 -2.00 10.64
N ASP A 120 0.85 -1.65 11.12
CA ASP A 120 0.12 -0.47 10.65
C ASP A 120 0.86 0.82 11.00
N ARG A 121 1.46 0.89 12.20
CA ARG A 121 2.33 2.01 12.60
C ARG A 121 3.51 2.15 11.65
N LEU A 122 4.16 1.03 11.31
CA LEU A 122 5.28 0.98 10.37
C LEU A 122 4.86 1.48 8.99
N ARG A 123 3.79 0.90 8.43
CA ARG A 123 3.23 1.28 7.13
C ARG A 123 2.83 2.75 7.11
N ARG A 124 2.18 3.27 8.15
CA ARG A 124 1.77 4.68 8.24
C ARG A 124 2.95 5.64 8.30
N ARG A 125 4.05 5.26 8.97
CA ARG A 125 5.25 6.11 9.08
C ARG A 125 6.09 6.10 7.83
N ALA A 126 6.36 4.92 7.28
CA ALA A 126 7.12 4.81 6.05
C ALA A 126 6.30 5.26 4.84
N LYS A 127 5.01 4.95 4.77
CA LYS A 127 4.15 5.11 3.59
C LYS A 127 4.83 4.57 2.33
N PRO A 128 5.35 3.32 2.32
CA PRO A 128 5.83 2.76 1.07
C PRO A 128 4.65 2.66 0.10
N ASP A 129 4.93 2.71 -1.19
CA ASP A 129 3.91 2.48 -2.20
C ASP A 129 3.79 0.98 -2.48
N ILE A 130 4.94 0.27 -2.52
CA ILE A 130 5.02 -1.19 -2.62
C ILE A 130 5.86 -1.77 -1.48
N ILE A 131 5.38 -2.89 -0.94
CA ILE A 131 6.09 -3.74 0.01
C ILE A 131 6.64 -4.94 -0.74
N MET A 132 7.95 -5.18 -0.68
CA MET A 132 8.57 -6.38 -1.23
C MET A 132 8.89 -7.36 -0.10
N GLU A 133 8.21 -8.49 -0.10
CA GLU A 133 8.43 -9.58 0.86
C GLU A 133 9.37 -10.61 0.25
N ILE A 134 10.47 -10.91 0.94
CA ILE A 134 11.41 -11.95 0.57
C ILE A 134 11.30 -13.13 1.54
N ASP A 135 11.26 -14.33 0.98
CA ASP A 135 11.39 -15.60 1.67
C ASP A 135 12.43 -16.46 0.96
N TRP A 136 13.14 -17.30 1.70
CA TRP A 136 14.11 -18.22 1.12
C TRP A 136 14.32 -19.47 1.96
N THR A 137 14.69 -20.56 1.28
CA THR A 137 15.04 -21.84 1.87
C THR A 137 16.40 -22.29 1.36
N GLU A 138 17.30 -22.66 2.28
CA GLU A 138 18.61 -23.22 1.94
C GLU A 138 18.47 -24.72 1.66
N ASN A 139 18.76 -25.13 0.44
CA ASN A 139 18.76 -26.54 0.03
C ASN A 139 20.18 -27.09 0.05
N LYS A 140 20.45 -28.10 0.89
CA LYS A 140 21.74 -28.78 0.98
C LYS A 140 21.70 -30.13 0.25
N MET A 141 22.49 -30.27 -0.80
CA MET A 141 22.71 -31.51 -1.55
C MET A 141 24.18 -31.94 -1.43
N GLY A 142 24.49 -32.65 -0.35
CA GLY A 142 25.86 -33.04 -0.03
C GLY A 142 26.75 -31.80 0.19
N PRO A 143 27.89 -31.66 -0.50
CA PRO A 143 28.75 -30.48 -0.39
C PRO A 143 28.25 -29.26 -1.19
N LYS A 144 27.14 -29.38 -1.94
CA LYS A 144 26.54 -28.26 -2.68
C LYS A 144 25.38 -27.65 -1.88
N SER A 145 25.34 -26.33 -1.84
CA SER A 145 24.20 -25.55 -1.34
C SER A 145 23.56 -24.78 -2.49
N SER A 146 22.23 -24.70 -2.50
CA SER A 146 21.44 -23.85 -3.40
C SER A 146 20.35 -23.15 -2.59
N ILE A 147 19.79 -22.07 -3.13
CA ILE A 147 18.72 -21.33 -2.46
C ILE A 147 17.48 -21.37 -3.35
N THR A 148 16.35 -21.76 -2.76
CA THR A 148 15.04 -21.45 -3.33
C THR A 148 14.55 -20.17 -2.69
N TYR A 149 14.08 -19.21 -3.49
CA TYR A 149 13.54 -17.96 -2.97
C TYR A 149 12.14 -17.71 -3.52
N ASN A 150 11.38 -16.88 -2.79
CA ASN A 150 10.12 -16.31 -3.22
C ASN A 150 10.12 -14.81 -2.87
N LEU A 151 10.04 -13.97 -3.89
CA LEU A 151 9.96 -12.52 -3.80
C LEU A 151 8.57 -12.08 -4.26
N ARG A 152 7.80 -11.43 -3.38
CA ARG A 152 6.48 -10.89 -3.70
C ARG A 152 6.48 -9.39 -3.54
N ALA A 153 5.89 -8.68 -4.49
CA ALA A 153 5.63 -7.25 -4.35
C ALA A 153 4.13 -7.05 -4.12
N LEU A 154 3.79 -6.43 -2.99
CA LEU A 154 2.43 -6.12 -2.57
C LEU A 154 2.21 -4.60 -2.66
N ASP A 155 1.07 -4.19 -3.21
CA ASP A 155 0.63 -2.81 -3.11
C ASP A 155 0.27 -2.49 -1.65
N ALA A 156 0.92 -1.49 -1.07
CA ALA A 156 0.75 -1.16 0.35
C ALA A 156 -0.65 -0.61 0.69
N TYR A 157 -1.47 -0.30 -0.33
CA TYR A 157 -2.82 0.24 -0.16
C TYR A 157 -3.88 -0.83 -0.35
N SER A 158 -3.78 -1.67 -1.39
CA SER A 158 -4.78 -2.71 -1.65
C SER A 158 -4.40 -4.08 -1.08
N ASP A 159 -3.19 -4.23 -0.52
CA ASP A 159 -2.59 -5.50 -0.09
C ASP A 159 -2.55 -6.59 -1.19
N LYS A 160 -2.72 -6.19 -2.46
CA LYS A 160 -2.70 -7.12 -3.61
C LYS A 160 -1.27 -7.37 -4.04
N GLN A 161 -0.97 -8.60 -4.42
CA GLN A 161 0.27 -8.92 -5.10
C GLN A 161 0.26 -8.37 -6.53
N VAL A 162 1.25 -7.53 -6.84
CA VAL A 162 1.41 -6.84 -8.13
C VAL A 162 2.55 -7.41 -8.96
N ALA A 163 3.55 -8.01 -8.29
CA ALA A 163 4.61 -8.76 -8.93
C ALA A 163 5.07 -9.93 -8.06
N GLY A 164 5.65 -10.94 -8.69
CA GLY A 164 6.17 -12.12 -8.02
C GLY A 164 7.32 -12.70 -8.82
N ALA A 165 8.35 -13.15 -8.13
CA ALA A 165 9.47 -13.90 -8.69
C ALA A 165 9.81 -15.04 -7.73
N GLU A 166 9.92 -16.25 -8.26
CA GLU A 166 10.34 -17.41 -7.51
C GLU A 166 11.32 -18.21 -8.35
N GLY A 167 12.24 -18.91 -7.69
CA GLY A 167 13.21 -19.73 -8.39
C GLY A 167 14.19 -20.41 -7.46
N THR A 168 14.94 -21.36 -8.00
CA THR A 168 16.04 -22.01 -7.31
C THR A 168 17.35 -21.64 -7.99
N GLY A 169 18.22 -20.97 -7.23
CA GLY A 169 19.56 -20.59 -7.68
C GLY A 169 20.43 -21.81 -7.98
N LYS A 170 21.49 -21.58 -8.76
CA LYS A 170 22.46 -22.62 -9.09
C LYS A 170 23.18 -23.08 -7.82
N GLY A 171 23.39 -24.39 -7.70
CA GLY A 171 24.12 -24.94 -6.57
C GLY A 171 25.59 -24.57 -6.60
N SER A 172 26.11 -24.05 -5.48
CA SER A 172 27.53 -23.72 -5.28
C SER A 172 28.12 -24.53 -4.13
N PHE A 173 29.44 -24.71 -4.16
CA PHE A 173 30.19 -25.36 -3.08
C PHE A 173 30.77 -24.36 -2.07
N SER A 174 30.86 -23.08 -2.43
CA SER A 174 31.64 -22.09 -1.68
C SER A 174 31.01 -20.70 -1.63
N ALA A 175 29.90 -20.45 -2.33
CA ALA A 175 29.24 -19.16 -2.30
C ALA A 175 28.48 -18.98 -0.98
N GLU A 176 28.57 -17.78 -0.41
CA GLU A 176 27.81 -17.42 0.78
C GLU A 176 26.32 -17.24 0.45
N LEU A 177 25.46 -17.44 1.45
CA LEU A 177 24.00 -17.36 1.30
C LEU A 177 23.53 -16.07 0.62
N PRO A 178 24.01 -14.85 0.98
CA PRO A 178 23.55 -13.62 0.32
C PRO A 178 23.91 -13.55 -1.17
N VAL A 179 25.05 -14.14 -1.57
CA VAL A 179 25.51 -14.17 -2.97
C VAL A 179 24.67 -15.15 -3.77
N LEU A 180 24.41 -16.34 -3.22
CA LEU A 180 23.54 -17.33 -3.85
C LEU A 180 22.12 -16.79 -4.08
N LEU A 181 21.60 -15.99 -3.14
CA LEU A 181 20.28 -15.40 -3.26
C LEU A 181 20.28 -14.28 -4.30
N GLU A 182 21.29 -13.41 -4.28
CA GLU A 182 21.45 -12.35 -5.29
C GLU A 182 21.47 -12.94 -6.70
N GLU A 183 22.28 -13.98 -6.94
CA GLU A 183 22.34 -14.68 -8.23
C GLU A 183 20.98 -15.27 -8.62
N ALA A 184 20.27 -15.91 -7.68
CA ALA A 184 18.97 -16.51 -7.93
C ALA A 184 17.88 -15.47 -8.27
N VAL A 185 17.88 -14.35 -7.54
CA VAL A 185 16.92 -13.25 -7.74
C VAL A 185 17.20 -12.52 -9.05
N GLN A 186 18.48 -12.31 -9.38
CA GLN A 186 18.88 -11.57 -10.58
C GLN A 186 18.33 -12.20 -11.88
N ASP A 187 18.25 -13.53 -11.96
CA ASP A 187 17.75 -14.26 -13.13
C ASP A 187 16.27 -13.97 -13.44
N HIS A 188 15.45 -13.55 -12.47
CA HIS A 188 14.02 -13.25 -12.65
C HIS A 188 13.67 -11.79 -12.40
N MET A 189 14.67 -10.94 -12.16
CA MET A 189 14.43 -9.55 -11.74
C MET A 189 13.88 -8.67 -12.87
N ASP A 190 14.22 -8.95 -14.12
CA ASP A 190 13.77 -8.14 -15.25
C ASP A 190 12.26 -8.29 -15.48
N GLU A 191 11.75 -9.54 -15.54
CA GLU A 191 10.31 -9.81 -15.59
C GLU A 191 9.56 -9.25 -14.38
N PHE A 192 10.16 -9.34 -13.19
CA PHE A 192 9.60 -8.77 -11.97
C PHE A 192 9.44 -7.25 -12.07
N CYS A 193 10.47 -6.56 -12.58
CA CYS A 193 10.45 -5.11 -12.75
C CYS A 193 9.48 -4.65 -13.85
N GLU A 194 9.31 -5.43 -14.91
CA GLU A 194 8.29 -5.16 -15.95
C GLU A 194 6.87 -5.23 -15.39
N ARG A 195 6.56 -6.24 -14.56
CA ARG A 195 5.26 -6.34 -13.88
C ARG A 195 5.02 -5.17 -12.93
N LEU A 196 6.03 -4.77 -12.16
CA LEU A 196 5.97 -3.60 -11.30
C LEU A 196 5.71 -2.32 -12.11
N GLN A 197 6.46 -2.10 -13.18
CA GLN A 197 6.32 -0.93 -14.04
C GLN A 197 4.91 -0.86 -14.66
N SER A 198 4.38 -1.99 -15.11
CA SER A 198 3.01 -2.09 -15.65
C SER A 198 1.96 -1.70 -14.61
N HIS A 199 2.11 -2.17 -13.36
CA HIS A 199 1.22 -1.77 -12.27
C HIS A 199 1.29 -0.27 -11.98
N PHE A 200 2.48 0.33 -12.07
CA PHE A 200 2.64 1.76 -11.83
C PHE A 200 2.04 2.62 -12.93
N GLU A 201 2.12 2.17 -14.18
CA GLU A 201 1.46 2.83 -15.31
C GLU A 201 -0.07 2.77 -15.16
N ASP A 202 -0.62 1.61 -14.77
CA ASP A 202 -2.04 1.48 -14.41
C ASP A 202 -2.41 2.43 -13.28
N MET A 203 -1.61 2.51 -12.21
CA MET A 203 -1.86 3.40 -11.08
C MET A 203 -1.83 4.88 -11.47
N MET A 204 -0.92 5.28 -12.37
CA MET A 204 -0.84 6.66 -12.85
C MET A 204 -2.04 7.02 -13.72
N GLN A 205 -2.49 6.09 -14.57
CA GLN A 205 -3.58 6.34 -15.51
C GLN A 205 -4.96 6.20 -14.87
N ASN A 206 -5.13 5.19 -14.02
CA ASN A 206 -6.41 4.78 -13.44
C ASN A 206 -6.53 5.11 -11.96
N GLY A 207 -5.53 5.76 -11.35
CA GLY A 207 -5.54 6.08 -9.94
C GLY A 207 -5.15 4.91 -9.05
N ARG A 208 -5.00 5.21 -7.76
CA ARG A 208 -4.64 4.24 -6.72
C ARG A 208 -5.87 3.52 -6.21
N GLU A 209 -5.71 2.24 -5.97
CA GLU A 209 -6.75 1.39 -5.42
C GLU A 209 -6.82 1.48 -3.89
N ILE A 210 -8.02 1.65 -3.35
CA ILE A 210 -8.31 1.64 -1.91
C ILE A 210 -9.58 0.82 -1.61
N SER A 211 -9.81 0.51 -0.33
CA SER A 211 -11.06 -0.04 0.18
C SER A 211 -11.75 0.93 1.14
N LEU A 212 -13.07 1.04 1.01
CA LEU A 212 -13.92 1.83 1.89
C LEU A 212 -14.96 0.92 2.53
N VAL A 213 -15.06 0.99 3.85
CA VAL A 213 -16.12 0.31 4.61
C VAL A 213 -17.02 1.36 5.19
N MET A 214 -18.31 1.29 4.90
CA MET A 214 -19.29 2.23 5.39
C MET A 214 -20.24 1.48 6.32
N LYS A 215 -20.49 2.04 7.49
CA LYS A 215 -21.40 1.47 8.48
C LYS A 215 -22.33 2.55 9.00
N VAL A 216 -23.56 2.16 9.30
CA VAL A 216 -24.47 3.04 10.02
C VAL A 216 -24.39 2.74 11.51
N PHE A 217 -24.25 3.79 12.31
CA PHE A 217 -24.32 3.70 13.76
C PHE A 217 -25.79 3.75 14.20
N ASP A 218 -26.26 2.67 14.83
CA ASP A 218 -27.60 2.63 15.40
C ASP A 218 -27.67 3.51 16.66
N ASN A 219 -28.06 4.77 16.46
CA ASN A 219 -28.39 5.72 17.50
C ASN A 219 -29.91 5.90 17.68
N GLY A 220 -30.73 4.99 17.14
CA GLY A 220 -32.19 5.13 17.13
C GLY A 220 -32.74 6.21 16.20
N SER A 221 -31.93 6.78 15.29
CA SER A 221 -32.39 7.77 14.31
C SER A 221 -33.13 7.19 13.10
N GLY A 222 -33.20 5.86 12.98
CA GLY A 222 -33.72 5.19 11.78
C GLY A 222 -32.95 5.62 10.52
N LEU A 223 -31.63 5.74 10.66
CA LEU A 223 -30.73 5.91 9.52
C LEU A 223 -30.30 4.52 9.07
N ASP A 224 -30.42 4.27 7.79
CA ASP A 224 -29.92 3.10 7.08
C ASP A 224 -29.50 3.56 5.67
N PHE A 225 -28.94 2.65 4.89
CA PHE A 225 -28.51 2.91 3.53
C PHE A 225 -29.64 2.88 2.49
N GLU A 226 -30.86 2.52 2.88
CA GLU A 226 -32.06 2.51 2.02
C GLU A 226 -32.92 3.78 2.21
N LYS A 227 -32.56 4.62 3.17
CA LYS A 227 -33.26 5.89 3.42
C LYS A 227 -33.21 6.81 2.21
N GLU A 228 -34.39 7.26 1.79
CA GLU A 228 -34.56 8.17 0.66
C GLU A 228 -34.11 9.60 0.97
N TYR A 229 -33.38 10.18 0.02
CA TYR A 229 -32.98 11.59 -0.02
C TYR A 229 -33.33 12.18 -1.39
N GLY A 230 -34.57 12.66 -1.52
CA GLY A 230 -35.10 13.09 -2.81
C GLY A 230 -35.55 11.88 -3.62
N ASP A 231 -35.03 11.72 -4.84
CA ASP A 231 -35.37 10.61 -5.74
C ASP A 231 -34.40 9.42 -5.63
N TYR A 232 -33.42 9.49 -4.72
CA TYR A 232 -32.37 8.47 -4.57
C TYR A 232 -32.30 7.96 -3.13
N GLU A 233 -32.01 6.68 -2.97
CA GLU A 233 -31.63 6.09 -1.69
C GLU A 233 -30.21 6.50 -1.28
N LEU A 234 -29.88 6.43 0.02
CA LEU A 234 -28.56 6.81 0.52
C LEU A 234 -27.43 5.99 -0.13
N ASN A 235 -27.64 4.70 -0.38
CA ASN A 235 -26.72 3.82 -1.11
C ASN A 235 -26.44 4.33 -2.55
N GLU A 236 -27.45 4.82 -3.26
CA GLU A 236 -27.37 5.35 -4.63
C GLU A 236 -26.67 6.70 -4.62
N VAL A 237 -26.94 7.54 -3.61
CA VAL A 237 -26.20 8.79 -3.42
C VAL A 237 -24.71 8.52 -3.19
N ILE A 238 -24.37 7.48 -2.42
CA ILE A 238 -22.97 7.04 -2.22
C ILE A 238 -22.37 6.55 -3.54
N ASP A 239 -23.08 5.72 -4.29
CA ASP A 239 -22.64 5.19 -5.59
C ASP A 239 -22.41 6.32 -6.60
N ASN A 240 -23.30 7.31 -6.65
CA ASN A 240 -23.15 8.51 -7.48
C ASN A 240 -21.94 9.35 -7.06
N TRP A 241 -21.75 9.56 -5.76
CA TRP A 241 -20.59 10.31 -5.27
C TRP A 241 -19.28 9.59 -5.62
N LEU A 242 -19.22 8.27 -5.45
CA LEU A 242 -18.05 7.48 -5.84
C LEU A 242 -17.81 7.54 -7.35
N SER A 243 -18.86 7.46 -8.17
CA SER A 243 -18.76 7.64 -9.61
C SER A 243 -18.09 8.97 -9.96
N ASP A 244 -18.52 10.08 -9.37
CA ASP A 244 -18.01 11.42 -9.70
C ASP A 244 -16.58 11.67 -9.19
N ASN A 245 -16.19 11.02 -8.09
CA ASN A 245 -14.92 11.27 -7.41
C ASN A 245 -13.84 10.21 -7.69
N CYS A 246 -14.20 9.06 -8.27
CA CYS A 246 -13.25 8.03 -8.67
C CYS A 246 -12.71 8.29 -10.08
N VAL A 247 -11.44 7.95 -10.27
CA VAL A 247 -10.80 8.01 -11.59
C VAL A 247 -11.49 7.03 -12.52
N ASN A 248 -11.92 7.53 -13.69
CA ASN A 248 -12.66 6.76 -14.69
C ASN A 248 -13.94 6.08 -14.14
N HIS A 249 -14.55 6.64 -13.08
CA HIS A 249 -15.74 6.09 -12.43
C HIS A 249 -15.55 4.66 -11.90
N ARG A 250 -14.31 4.24 -11.62
CA ARG A 250 -13.99 2.86 -11.24
C ARG A 250 -14.07 2.64 -9.73
N PHE A 251 -15.09 1.90 -9.31
CA PHE A 251 -15.24 1.36 -7.97
C PHE A 251 -15.99 0.02 -8.05
N ASN A 252 -15.83 -0.84 -7.04
CA ASN A 252 -16.54 -2.10 -6.95
C ASN A 252 -17.26 -2.22 -5.60
N LYS A 253 -18.59 -2.30 -5.62
CA LYS A 253 -19.39 -2.58 -4.43
C LYS A 253 -19.41 -4.08 -4.20
N SER A 254 -18.65 -4.56 -3.22
CA SER A 254 -18.47 -5.99 -2.95
C SER A 254 -19.56 -6.57 -2.06
N ASP A 255 -20.07 -5.77 -1.12
CA ASP A 255 -21.17 -6.15 -0.24
C ASP A 255 -22.04 -4.93 0.09
N GLY A 256 -23.32 -5.16 0.32
CA GLY A 256 -24.28 -4.12 0.62
C GLY A 256 -25.50 -4.65 1.36
N THR A 257 -25.69 -4.11 2.55
CA THR A 257 -26.87 -4.30 3.41
C THR A 257 -27.39 -2.94 3.85
N GLU A 258 -28.57 -2.90 4.48
CA GLU A 258 -29.16 -1.70 5.07
C GLU A 258 -28.21 -0.96 6.04
N THR A 259 -27.27 -1.66 6.67
CA THR A 259 -26.40 -1.08 7.73
C THR A 259 -24.92 -1.08 7.39
N THR A 260 -24.49 -1.82 6.37
CA THR A 260 -23.08 -1.93 5.98
C THR A 260 -22.93 -1.97 4.47
N LEU A 261 -22.06 -1.10 3.93
CA LEU A 261 -21.61 -1.16 2.54
C LEU A 261 -20.10 -1.37 2.51
N ILE A 262 -19.64 -2.26 1.64
CA ILE A 262 -18.22 -2.51 1.42
C ILE A 262 -17.91 -2.22 -0.04
N TYR A 263 -16.95 -1.31 -0.22
CA TYR A 263 -16.42 -0.97 -1.52
C TYR A 263 -14.95 -1.37 -1.58
N ASP A 264 -14.64 -2.23 -2.52
CA ASP A 264 -13.29 -2.63 -2.86
C ASP A 264 -12.92 -2.04 -4.22
N GLN A 265 -11.63 -2.05 -4.52
CA GLN A 265 -11.12 -1.60 -5.80
C GLN A 265 -11.52 -0.16 -6.17
N VAL A 266 -11.69 0.72 -5.18
CA VAL A 266 -12.07 2.12 -5.39
C VAL A 266 -10.85 2.87 -5.90
N ARG A 267 -10.94 3.43 -7.11
CA ARG A 267 -9.82 4.09 -7.77
C ARG A 267 -9.83 5.60 -7.50
N ILE A 268 -8.97 6.05 -6.60
CA ILE A 268 -8.85 7.46 -6.23
C ILE A 268 -7.68 8.14 -6.96
N PRO A 269 -7.75 9.45 -7.24
CA PRO A 269 -6.64 10.16 -7.85
C PRO A 269 -5.44 10.21 -6.90
N LEU A 270 -4.24 10.28 -7.46
CA LEU A 270 -2.99 10.30 -6.68
C LEU A 270 -2.71 11.66 -6.03
N TYR A 271 -3.26 12.71 -6.62
CA TYR A 271 -3.08 14.09 -6.19
C TYR A 271 -4.45 14.76 -6.08
N LYS A 272 -4.57 15.63 -5.07
CA LYS A 272 -5.67 16.57 -4.92
C LYS A 272 -5.54 17.68 -5.97
N GLU A 273 -6.61 18.44 -6.19
CA GLU A 273 -6.61 19.59 -7.10
C GLU A 273 -5.53 20.63 -6.77
N ASN A 274 -5.17 20.76 -5.49
CA ASN A 274 -4.13 21.68 -5.03
C ASN A 274 -2.69 21.14 -5.19
N GLY A 275 -2.52 19.99 -5.86
CA GLY A 275 -1.22 19.35 -6.10
C GLY A 275 -0.65 18.55 -4.93
N GLN A 276 -1.32 18.52 -3.76
CA GLN A 276 -0.90 17.67 -2.65
C GLN A 276 -1.25 16.20 -2.93
N ALA A 277 -0.46 15.27 -2.39
CA ALA A 277 -0.79 13.85 -2.47
C ALA A 277 -2.16 13.58 -1.83
N MET A 278 -2.95 12.72 -2.48
CA MET A 278 -4.20 12.22 -1.93
C MET A 278 -3.92 10.93 -1.17
N ASP A 279 -4.40 10.86 0.07
CA ASP A 279 -4.44 9.63 0.85
C ASP A 279 -5.90 9.20 1.07
N THR A 280 -6.07 7.93 1.41
CA THR A 280 -7.36 7.28 1.67
C THR A 280 -8.19 8.05 2.69
N TYR A 281 -7.55 8.52 3.76
CA TYR A 281 -8.23 9.30 4.81
C TYR A 281 -8.73 10.65 4.29
N SER A 282 -7.94 11.36 3.48
CA SER A 282 -8.35 12.63 2.87
C SER A 282 -9.51 12.42 1.91
N PHE A 283 -9.50 11.35 1.11
CA PHE A 283 -10.59 11.01 0.22
C PHE A 283 -11.88 10.73 1.01
N ALA A 284 -11.80 9.87 2.04
CA ALA A 284 -12.92 9.59 2.93
C ALA A 284 -13.44 10.84 3.67
N ARG A 285 -12.54 11.76 4.06
CA ARG A 285 -12.91 13.07 4.64
C ARG A 285 -13.68 13.96 3.68
N ASN A 286 -13.38 13.91 2.37
CA ASN A 286 -14.14 14.66 1.37
C ASN A 286 -15.57 14.12 1.28
N MET A 287 -15.73 12.79 1.29
CA MET A 287 -17.05 12.15 1.35
C MET A 287 -17.80 12.54 2.64
N ALA A 288 -17.13 12.49 3.80
CA ALA A 288 -17.71 12.90 5.08
C ALA A 288 -18.19 14.36 5.07
N ARG A 289 -17.47 15.26 4.38
CA ARG A 289 -17.89 16.67 4.23
C ARG A 289 -19.11 16.81 3.33
N PHE A 290 -19.19 16.01 2.26
CA PHE A 290 -20.33 16.01 1.34
C PHE A 290 -21.63 15.63 2.06
N PHE A 291 -21.65 14.50 2.78
CA PHE A 291 -22.84 14.06 3.51
C PHE A 291 -23.19 14.92 4.73
N LYS A 292 -22.20 15.61 5.31
CA LYS A 292 -22.47 16.57 6.40
C LYS A 292 -23.19 17.84 5.93
N ALA A 293 -23.03 18.21 4.66
CA ALA A 293 -23.69 19.38 4.09
C ALA A 293 -25.18 19.09 3.81
N ALA A 294 -25.96 20.15 3.62
CA ALA A 294 -27.31 20.03 3.09
C ALA A 294 -27.25 19.47 1.65
N PRO A 295 -28.19 18.61 1.23
CA PRO A 295 -29.45 18.27 1.91
C PRO A 295 -29.36 17.13 2.95
N TYR A 296 -28.27 16.36 2.98
CA TYR A 296 -28.19 15.11 3.74
C TYR A 296 -28.07 15.34 5.25
N ASN A 297 -27.23 16.30 5.68
CA ASN A 297 -27.00 16.63 7.09
C ASN A 297 -26.59 15.44 7.98
N ILE A 298 -25.90 14.44 7.41
CA ILE A 298 -25.48 13.22 8.10
C ILE A 298 -24.06 13.44 8.66
N PRO A 299 -23.86 13.39 9.99
CA PRO A 299 -22.53 13.36 10.55
C PRO A 299 -21.86 12.03 10.22
N ILE A 300 -20.61 12.08 9.77
CA ILE A 300 -19.80 10.89 9.48
C ILE A 300 -18.50 10.98 10.26
N LYS A 301 -18.21 9.94 11.03
CA LYS A 301 -16.92 9.72 11.68
C LYS A 301 -16.03 8.90 10.76
N THR A 302 -14.87 9.46 10.42
CA THR A 302 -13.87 8.80 9.56
C THR A 302 -12.80 8.14 10.42
N VAL A 303 -12.65 6.82 10.31
CA VAL A 303 -11.64 6.02 11.02
C VAL A 303 -10.66 5.44 10.02
N ASN A 304 -9.40 5.86 10.10
CA ASN A 304 -8.36 5.33 9.22
C ASN A 304 -7.93 3.93 9.68
N LYS A 305 -7.84 2.97 8.75
CA LYS A 305 -7.42 1.58 9.01
C LYS A 305 -6.24 1.26 8.08
N GLY A 306 -5.02 1.56 8.50
CA GLY A 306 -3.83 1.38 7.66
C GLY A 306 -3.70 2.46 6.57
N LEU A 307 -3.06 2.12 5.45
CA LEU A 307 -2.79 3.06 4.36
C LEU A 307 -3.89 3.15 3.32
N GLY A 308 -4.46 2.01 2.91
CA GLY A 308 -5.44 1.94 1.82
C GLY A 308 -6.85 1.56 2.24
N LYS A 309 -7.15 1.50 3.55
CA LYS A 309 -8.50 1.23 4.03
C LYS A 309 -8.99 2.34 4.96
N CYS A 310 -10.24 2.75 4.77
CA CYS A 310 -10.90 3.70 5.65
C CYS A 310 -12.32 3.23 5.97
N GLU A 311 -12.71 3.42 7.24
CA GLU A 311 -14.05 3.14 7.72
C GLU A 311 -14.79 4.47 7.93
N LEU A 312 -16.03 4.54 7.43
CA LEU A 312 -16.91 5.70 7.55
C LEU A 312 -18.15 5.28 8.32
N ILE A 313 -18.34 5.89 9.48
CA ILE A 313 -19.45 5.58 10.37
C ILE A 313 -20.48 6.72 10.27
N PHE A 314 -21.61 6.42 9.63
CA PHE A 314 -22.71 7.34 9.41
C PHE A 314 -23.57 7.43 10.69
N GLY A 315 -23.95 8.65 11.10
CA GLY A 315 -24.74 8.88 12.31
C GLY A 315 -23.91 9.04 13.60
N GLU A 316 -22.58 8.96 13.52
CA GLU A 316 -21.65 9.22 14.62
C GLU A 316 -20.78 10.46 14.31
N LYS A 317 -20.39 11.22 15.35
CA LYS A 317 -19.54 12.43 15.24
C LYS A 317 -18.10 12.17 15.67
#